data_AF-K9VLN6-F1
#
_entry.id   AF-K9VLN6-F1
#
_cell.length_a   1.000
_cell.length_b   1.000
_cell.length_c   1.000
_cell.angle_alpha   90.00
_cell.angle_beta   90.00
_cell.angle_gamma   90.00
#
_symmetry.space_group_name_H-M   'P 1'
#
loop_
_entity.id
_entity.type
_entity.pdbx_description
1 polymer ?
#
loop_
_entity_poly.entity_id
_entity_poly.type
_entity_poly.pdbx_seq_one_letter_code
_entity_poly.pdbx_strand_id
1 'polypeptide(L)'
;MQTETLDLELPVDADIIALDKNDRVVVLIEVKIIQAQEKGAKQRIADYMISWMKAALAKMSEQGTIIPYAMFVDTEQMLIFKWDGVNLSEPVCSLNTAEILRYYEPEFGNKRIFKRYLTRLVEAWLRDLAYNWKSEIPTASEQIAKIGLLPLLAGGTTKSGVEIGGNFIYRD
;
A
#
# COMPACT_ATOMS: atom_id res chain seq x y z
N MET A 1 23.29 3.74 14.08
CA MET A 1 23.29 3.63 12.61
C MET A 1 22.88 4.99 12.07
N GLN A 2 23.70 5.59 11.21
CA GLN A 2 23.29 6.79 10.48
C GLN A 2 22.15 6.38 9.55
N THR A 3 20.99 7.02 9.69
CA THR A 3 19.90 6.89 8.74
C THR A 3 20.39 7.50 7.44
N GLU A 4 20.81 6.68 6.48
CA GLU A 4 21.00 7.15 5.11
C GLU A 4 19.68 7.80 4.70
N THR A 5 19.71 9.11 4.49
CA THR A 5 18.53 9.83 4.00
C THR A 5 18.44 9.49 2.53
N LEU A 6 17.46 8.65 2.16
CA LEU A 6 17.20 8.31 0.76
C LEU A 6 16.85 9.61 0.03
N ASP A 7 17.71 10.04 -0.89
CA ASP A 7 17.43 11.16 -1.78
C ASP A 7 16.74 10.61 -3.03
N LEU A 8 15.43 10.85 -3.12
CA LEU A 8 14.60 10.40 -4.24
C LEU A 8 14.31 11.57 -5.17
N GLU A 9 14.38 11.30 -6.47
CA GLU A 9 13.86 12.20 -7.49
C GLU A 9 12.46 11.77 -7.92
N LEU A 10 11.63 12.74 -8.33
CA LEU A 10 10.33 12.46 -8.91
C LEU A 10 10.44 12.37 -10.45
N PRO A 11 9.63 11.52 -11.11
CA PRO A 11 8.61 10.66 -10.53
C PRO A 11 9.20 9.43 -9.84
N VAL A 12 8.47 8.88 -8.86
CA VAL A 12 8.77 7.60 -8.22
C VAL A 12 7.88 6.50 -8.76
N ASP A 13 8.43 5.30 -8.86
CA ASP A 13 7.67 4.09 -9.20
C ASP A 13 6.84 3.61 -8.01
N ALA A 14 5.53 3.45 -8.19
CA ALA A 14 4.63 2.86 -7.21
C ALA A 14 4.07 1.52 -7.72
N ASP A 15 4.08 0.50 -6.87
CA ASP A 15 3.50 -0.79 -7.22
C ASP A 15 1.97 -0.68 -7.39
N ILE A 16 1.28 0.00 -6.48
CA ILE A 16 -0.15 0.35 -6.58
C ILE A 16 -0.36 1.76 -5.99
N ILE A 17 -1.29 2.50 -6.57
CA ILE A 17 -1.92 3.64 -5.91
C ILE A 17 -3.43 3.42 -5.79
N ALA A 18 -4.01 3.89 -4.68
CA ALA A 18 -5.47 4.01 -4.55
C ALA A 18 -5.87 5.46 -4.74
N LEU A 19 -6.90 5.67 -5.56
CA LEU A 19 -7.50 6.97 -5.88
C LEU A 19 -8.86 7.06 -5.22
N ASP A 20 -9.22 8.23 -4.68
CA ASP A 20 -10.61 8.49 -4.28
C ASP A 20 -11.50 8.74 -5.51
N LYS A 21 -12.80 8.94 -5.27
CA LYS A 21 -13.80 9.24 -6.33
C LYS A 21 -13.53 10.52 -7.15
N ASN A 22 -12.60 11.36 -6.71
CA ASN A 22 -12.20 12.60 -7.38
C ASN A 22 -10.78 12.49 -7.98
N ASP A 23 -10.31 11.25 -8.21
CA ASP A 23 -8.99 10.94 -8.77
C ASP A 23 -7.81 11.47 -7.93
N ARG A 24 -8.00 11.70 -6.63
CA ARG A 24 -6.89 12.07 -5.73
C ARG A 24 -6.23 10.84 -5.15
N VAL A 25 -4.91 10.79 -5.16
CA VAL A 25 -4.16 9.68 -4.54
C VAL A 25 -4.36 9.70 -3.03
N VAL A 26 -4.97 8.64 -2.50
CA VAL A 26 -5.25 8.47 -1.07
C VAL A 26 -4.36 7.43 -0.40
N VAL A 27 -3.78 6.49 -1.17
CA VAL A 27 -2.82 5.52 -0.64
C VAL A 27 -1.68 5.28 -1.65
N LEU A 28 -0.43 5.37 -1.17
CA LEU A 28 0.75 4.82 -1.85
C LEU A 28 1.00 3.40 -1.35
N ILE A 29 1.11 2.41 -2.24
CA ILE A 29 1.16 1.00 -1.84
C ILE A 29 2.35 0.31 -2.49
N GLU A 30 3.18 -0.31 -1.66
CA GLU A 30 4.36 -1.08 -2.09
C GLU A 30 4.19 -2.57 -1.80
N VAL A 31 4.40 -3.41 -2.82
CA VAL A 31 4.16 -4.85 -2.74
C VAL A 31 5.47 -5.61 -2.89
N LYS A 32 5.83 -6.43 -1.90
CA LYS A 32 7.08 -7.20 -1.91
C LYS A 32 6.83 -8.68 -1.67
N ILE A 33 7.49 -9.53 -2.45
CA ILE A 33 7.59 -10.97 -2.16
C ILE A 33 8.92 -11.19 -1.45
N ILE A 34 8.88 -11.48 -0.17
CA ILE A 34 10.07 -11.69 0.64
C ILE A 34 10.29 -13.19 0.83
N GLN A 35 11.30 -13.73 0.15
CA GLN A 35 11.71 -15.14 0.25
C GLN A 35 13.09 -15.25 0.92
N ALA A 36 13.25 -14.56 2.05
CA ALA A 36 14.52 -14.55 2.77
C ALA A 36 14.60 -15.71 3.77
N GLN A 37 15.64 -16.52 3.66
CA GLN A 37 15.93 -17.62 4.60
C GLN A 37 16.74 -17.14 5.82
N GLU A 38 17.44 -16.01 5.68
CA GLU A 38 18.25 -15.43 6.74
C GLU A 38 17.37 -14.77 7.81
N LYS A 39 17.67 -15.04 9.08
CA LYS A 39 17.01 -14.41 10.23
C LYS A 39 17.18 -12.89 10.16
N GLY A 40 16.06 -12.16 10.16
CA GLY A 40 16.05 -10.69 10.17
C GLY A 40 16.16 -10.03 8.79
N ALA A 41 16.49 -10.76 7.72
CA ALA A 41 16.52 -10.19 6.37
C ALA A 41 15.14 -9.68 5.93
N LYS A 42 14.07 -10.37 6.33
CA LYS A 42 12.70 -9.92 6.10
C LYS A 42 12.44 -8.54 6.70
N GLN A 43 12.82 -8.36 7.97
CA GLN A 43 12.64 -7.08 8.65
C GLN A 43 13.44 -5.98 7.96
N ARG A 44 14.70 -6.24 7.58
CA ARG A 44 15.53 -5.25 6.87
C ARG A 44 14.93 -4.82 5.53
N ILE A 45 14.33 -5.74 4.77
CA ILE A 45 13.64 -5.42 3.51
C ILE A 45 12.41 -4.55 3.77
N ALA A 46 11.62 -4.88 4.79
CA ALA A 46 10.47 -4.10 5.19
C ALA A 46 10.88 -2.69 5.67
N ASP A 47 11.89 -2.59 6.55
CA ASP A 47 12.41 -1.31 7.07
C ASP A 47 12.93 -0.41 5.96
N TYR A 48 13.66 -0.98 5.00
CA TYR A 48 14.14 -0.26 3.82
C TYR A 48 12.96 0.27 2.99
N MET A 49 11.96 -0.57 2.74
CA MET A 49 10.79 -0.15 1.95
C MET A 49 9.95 0.91 2.66
N ILE A 50 9.80 0.82 3.98
CA ILE A 50 9.13 1.86 4.79
C ILE A 50 9.93 3.16 4.74
N SER A 51 11.26 3.10 4.81
CA SER A 51 12.12 4.28 4.66
C SER A 51 11.98 4.90 3.27
N TRP A 52 11.91 4.07 2.23
CA TRP A 52 11.67 4.54 0.85
C TRP A 52 10.30 5.21 0.70
N MET A 53 9.22 4.60 1.22
CA MET A 53 7.88 5.20 1.18
C MET A 53 7.85 6.55 1.91
N LYS A 54 8.53 6.66 3.06
CA LYS A 54 8.66 7.93 3.79
C LYS A 54 9.35 8.99 2.93
N ALA A 55 10.46 8.65 2.27
CA ALA A 55 11.16 9.58 1.38
C ALA A 55 10.29 10.00 0.18
N ALA A 56 9.57 9.05 -0.42
CA ALA A 56 8.66 9.31 -1.54
C ALA A 56 7.54 10.28 -1.14
N LEU A 57 6.88 10.02 -0.01
CA LEU A 57 5.83 10.89 0.53
C LEU A 57 6.35 12.30 0.86
N ALA A 58 7.56 12.40 1.43
CA ALA A 58 8.19 13.69 1.71
C ALA A 58 8.41 14.49 0.42
N LYS A 59 8.98 13.86 -0.63
CA LYS A 59 9.18 14.51 -1.94
C LYS A 59 7.88 14.94 -2.61
N MET A 60 6.81 14.14 -2.51
CA MET A 60 5.48 14.53 -3.00
C MET A 60 4.92 15.74 -2.21
N SER A 61 5.16 15.77 -0.90
CA SER A 61 4.71 16.86 -0.02
C SER A 61 5.45 18.17 -0.29
N GLU A 62 6.74 18.12 -0.64
CA GLU A 62 7.51 19.28 -1.11
C GLU A 62 6.89 19.92 -2.36
N GLN A 63 6.21 19.12 -3.20
CA GLN A 63 5.45 19.59 -4.38
C GLN A 63 3.97 19.90 -4.10
N GLY A 64 3.59 19.98 -2.82
CA GLY A 64 2.22 20.32 -2.40
C GLY A 64 1.21 19.18 -2.54
N THR A 65 1.66 17.95 -2.74
CA THR A 65 0.78 16.76 -2.84
C THR A 65 0.84 15.96 -1.55
N ILE A 66 -0.29 15.85 -0.86
CA ILE A 66 -0.42 15.07 0.37
C ILE A 66 -1.16 13.77 0.07
N ILE A 67 -0.44 12.65 0.17
CA ILE A 67 -1.03 11.31 0.11
C ILE A 67 -1.21 10.84 1.57
N PRO A 68 -2.45 10.76 2.10
CA PRO A 68 -2.71 10.60 3.53
C PRO A 68 -2.31 9.23 4.11
N TYR A 69 -2.19 8.19 3.27
CA TYR A 69 -1.81 6.86 3.72
C TYR A 69 -0.71 6.24 2.87
N ALA A 70 0.08 5.38 3.49
CA ALA A 70 0.93 4.42 2.80
C ALA A 70 0.60 3.00 3.27
N MET A 71 0.84 2.02 2.41
CA MET A 71 0.64 0.61 2.71
C MET A 71 1.83 -0.22 2.22
N PHE A 72 2.45 -0.96 3.12
CA PHE A 72 3.40 -2.01 2.78
C PHE A 72 2.68 -3.35 2.77
N VAL A 73 2.86 -4.13 1.71
CA VAL A 73 2.25 -5.46 1.59
C VAL A 73 3.32 -6.51 1.27
N ASP A 74 3.38 -7.55 2.10
CA ASP A 74 4.02 -8.82 1.76
C ASP A 74 3.03 -9.99 1.89
N THR A 75 3.49 -11.22 1.66
CA THR A 75 2.62 -12.41 1.71
C THR A 75 2.07 -12.77 3.09
N GLU A 76 2.59 -12.17 4.16
CA GLU A 76 2.18 -12.40 5.55
C GLU A 76 1.44 -11.20 6.15
N GLN A 77 1.87 -9.97 5.86
CA GLN A 77 1.34 -8.77 6.50
C GLN A 77 1.05 -7.63 5.52
N MET A 78 -0.02 -6.89 5.82
CA MET A 78 -0.32 -5.58 5.27
C MET A 78 -0.20 -4.55 6.41
N LEU A 79 0.74 -3.63 6.28
CA LEU A 79 0.98 -2.56 7.25
C LEU A 79 0.50 -1.24 6.65
N ILE A 80 -0.39 -0.54 7.35
CA ILE A 80 -0.96 0.73 6.91
C ILE A 80 -0.47 1.84 7.84
N PHE A 81 -0.01 2.93 7.24
CA PHE A 81 0.59 4.08 7.90
C PHE A 81 -0.19 5.34 7.55
N LYS A 82 -0.16 6.34 8.44
CA LYS A 82 -0.64 7.69 8.14
C LYS A 82 0.52 8.61 7.85
N TRP A 83 0.28 9.56 6.96
CA TRP A 83 1.18 10.65 6.65
C TRP A 83 0.49 11.99 6.96
N ASP A 84 1.13 12.82 7.77
CA ASP A 84 0.61 14.15 8.15
C ASP A 84 1.21 15.31 7.32
N GLY A 85 2.04 15.00 6.32
CA GLY A 85 2.81 15.99 5.56
C GLY A 85 4.28 16.08 5.98
N VAL A 86 4.65 15.53 7.14
CA VAL A 86 6.00 15.64 7.71
C VAL A 86 6.51 14.30 8.23
N ASN A 87 5.66 13.53 8.91
CA ASN A 87 6.01 12.28 9.55
C ASN A 87 5.13 11.13 9.05
N LEU A 88 5.79 10.01 8.76
CA LEU A 88 5.12 8.74 8.58
C LEU A 88 4.93 8.15 9.98
N SER A 89 3.69 7.85 10.35
CA SER A 89 3.37 7.27 11.65
C SER A 89 3.98 5.86 11.81
N GLU A 90 3.95 5.31 13.01
CA GLU A 90 3.95 3.85 13.20
C GLU A 90 2.73 3.22 12.49
N PRO A 91 2.72 1.91 12.20
CA PRO A 91 1.56 1.27 11.59
C PRO A 91 0.29 1.52 12.40
N VAL A 92 -0.69 2.19 11.80
CA VAL A 92 -2.02 2.43 12.41
C VAL A 92 -2.95 1.23 12.25
N CYS A 93 -2.63 0.33 11.33
CA CYS A 93 -3.30 -0.94 11.14
C CYS A 93 -2.29 -1.98 10.63
N SER A 94 -2.37 -3.18 11.18
CA SER A 94 -1.63 -4.35 10.71
C SER A 94 -2.63 -5.48 10.49
N LEU A 95 -2.62 -6.06 9.30
CA LEU A 95 -3.53 -7.13 8.88
C LEU A 95 -2.71 -8.34 8.41
N ASN A 96 -3.25 -9.53 8.65
CA ASN A 96 -2.69 -10.75 8.10
C ASN A 96 -3.07 -10.87 6.61
N THR A 97 -2.09 -10.79 5.71
CA THR A 97 -2.34 -10.82 4.25
C THR A 97 -3.11 -12.07 3.83
N ALA A 98 -2.80 -13.24 4.41
CA ALA A 98 -3.45 -14.48 4.03
C ALA A 98 -4.93 -14.51 4.49
N GLU A 99 -5.24 -14.00 5.67
CA GLU A 99 -6.63 -13.90 6.15
C GLU A 99 -7.48 -13.02 5.24
N ILE A 100 -6.92 -11.91 4.74
CA ILE A 100 -7.60 -11.03 3.79
C ILE A 100 -7.75 -11.69 2.42
N LEU A 101 -6.63 -12.16 1.85
CA LEU A 101 -6.60 -12.55 0.44
C LEU A 101 -7.15 -13.95 0.17
N ARG A 102 -7.30 -14.81 1.19
CA ARG A 102 -7.96 -16.13 1.04
C ARG A 102 -9.40 -16.05 0.55
N TYR A 103 -10.08 -14.93 0.80
CA TYR A 103 -11.42 -14.71 0.26
C TYR A 103 -11.44 -14.54 -1.27
N TYR A 104 -10.35 -14.04 -1.84
CA TYR A 104 -10.20 -13.85 -3.28
C TYR A 104 -9.49 -15.02 -3.95
N GLU A 105 -8.59 -15.69 -3.22
CA GLU A 105 -7.81 -16.84 -3.63
C GLU A 105 -7.79 -17.90 -2.51
N PRO A 106 -8.70 -18.89 -2.51
CA PRO A 106 -8.80 -19.86 -1.42
C PRO A 106 -7.52 -20.65 -1.10
N GLU A 107 -6.62 -20.81 -2.07
CA GLU A 107 -5.33 -21.48 -1.86
C GLU A 107 -4.22 -20.52 -1.42
N PHE A 108 -4.53 -19.27 -1.08
CA PHE A 108 -3.54 -18.30 -0.64
C PHE A 108 -2.82 -18.80 0.62
N GLY A 109 -1.48 -18.84 0.55
CA GLY A 109 -0.61 -19.44 1.58
C GLY A 109 -0.34 -20.93 1.39
N ASN A 110 -1.11 -21.64 0.54
CA ASN A 110 -0.88 -23.04 0.19
C ASN A 110 -0.20 -23.21 -1.19
N LYS A 111 -0.08 -22.12 -1.95
CA LYS A 111 0.65 -22.08 -3.22
C LYS A 111 1.65 -20.95 -3.27
N ARG A 112 2.64 -21.09 -4.15
CA ARG A 112 3.61 -20.02 -4.43
C ARG A 112 2.89 -18.82 -5.07
N ILE A 113 3.03 -17.66 -4.43
CA ILE A 113 2.50 -16.38 -4.94
C ILE A 113 3.66 -15.56 -5.52
N PHE A 114 3.44 -15.01 -6.72
CA PHE A 114 4.36 -14.09 -7.37
C PHE A 114 3.89 -12.65 -7.20
N LYS A 115 4.81 -11.69 -7.27
CA LYS A 115 4.54 -10.26 -7.01
C LYS A 115 3.34 -9.75 -7.81
N ARG A 116 3.34 -9.96 -9.13
CA ARG A 116 2.24 -9.55 -10.01
C ARG A 116 0.88 -10.11 -9.58
N TYR A 117 0.86 -11.34 -9.08
CA TYR A 117 -0.39 -11.97 -8.63
C TYR A 117 -0.83 -11.41 -7.26
N LEU A 118 0.10 -11.20 -6.33
CA LEU A 118 -0.18 -10.51 -5.07
C LEU A 118 -0.73 -9.10 -5.31
N THR A 119 -0.12 -8.33 -6.22
CA THR A 119 -0.61 -7.01 -6.64
C THR A 119 -2.07 -7.06 -7.08
N ARG A 120 -2.43 -8.01 -7.96
CA ARG A 120 -3.81 -8.16 -8.45
C ARG A 120 -4.81 -8.54 -7.35
N LEU A 121 -4.39 -9.35 -6.39
CA LEU A 121 -5.24 -9.71 -5.25
C LEU A 121 -5.47 -8.52 -4.30
N VAL A 122 -4.43 -7.70 -4.06
CA VAL A 122 -4.55 -6.45 -3.29
C VAL A 122 -5.49 -5.47 -3.98
N GLU A 123 -5.38 -5.29 -5.30
CA GLU A 123 -6.32 -4.46 -6.07
C GLU A 123 -7.76 -4.98 -5.98
N ALA A 124 -7.96 -6.30 -6.08
CA ALA A 124 -9.28 -6.91 -5.96
C ALA A 124 -9.91 -6.65 -4.58
N TRP A 125 -9.12 -6.75 -3.50
CA TRP A 125 -9.55 -6.43 -2.15
C TRP A 125 -9.87 -4.95 -1.96
N LEU A 126 -9.01 -4.04 -2.43
CA LEU A 126 -9.26 -2.59 -2.37
C LEU A 126 -10.51 -2.19 -3.16
N ARG A 127 -10.73 -2.81 -4.32
CA ARG A 127 -11.96 -2.63 -5.09
C ARG A 127 -13.19 -3.13 -4.33
N ASP A 128 -13.06 -4.21 -3.58
CA ASP A 128 -14.15 -4.73 -2.75
C ASP A 128 -14.45 -3.79 -1.59
N LEU A 129 -13.43 -3.24 -0.92
CA LEU A 129 -13.60 -2.17 0.08
C LEU A 129 -14.29 -0.92 -0.50
N ALA A 130 -14.04 -0.59 -1.78
CA ALA A 130 -14.60 0.60 -2.43
C ALA A 130 -16.06 0.44 -2.89
N TYR A 131 -16.48 -0.78 -3.26
CA TYR A 131 -17.72 -1.03 -3.98
C TYR A 131 -18.56 -2.22 -3.50
N ASN A 132 -18.07 -3.01 -2.53
CA ASN A 132 -18.70 -4.24 -2.05
C ASN A 132 -19.05 -5.21 -3.20
N TRP A 133 -18.17 -5.31 -4.21
CA TRP A 133 -18.47 -5.99 -5.47
C TRP A 133 -18.48 -7.52 -5.35
N LYS A 134 -17.72 -8.08 -4.41
CA LYS A 134 -17.59 -9.52 -4.18
C LYS A 134 -18.26 -9.94 -2.88
N SER A 135 -18.21 -9.10 -1.86
CA SER A 135 -18.75 -9.38 -0.54
C SER A 135 -19.64 -8.26 -0.03
N GLU A 136 -20.69 -8.63 0.71
CA GLU A 136 -21.53 -7.66 1.40
C GLU A 136 -20.72 -6.88 2.45
N ILE A 137 -19.79 -7.56 3.14
CA ILE A 137 -18.83 -6.96 4.07
C ILE A 137 -17.42 -7.44 3.70
N PRO A 138 -16.62 -6.63 2.99
CA PRO A 138 -15.25 -6.96 2.65
C PRO A 138 -14.39 -7.27 3.87
N THR A 139 -13.49 -8.24 3.70
CA THR A 139 -12.54 -8.62 4.75
C THR A 139 -11.78 -7.39 5.26
N ALA A 140 -11.73 -7.25 6.59
CA ALA A 140 -11.15 -6.11 7.31
C ALA A 140 -11.84 -4.74 7.17
N SER A 141 -13.08 -4.67 6.65
CA SER A 141 -13.82 -3.40 6.51
C SER A 141 -13.87 -2.58 7.81
N GLU A 142 -14.12 -3.23 8.95
CA GLU A 142 -14.20 -2.56 10.25
C GLU A 142 -12.86 -1.94 10.67
N GLN A 143 -11.76 -2.68 10.50
CA GLN A 143 -10.40 -2.22 10.80
C GLN A 143 -10.02 -1.02 9.92
N ILE A 144 -10.34 -1.10 8.62
CA ILE A 144 -10.08 -0.03 7.65
C ILE A 144 -10.97 1.21 7.91
N ALA A 145 -12.22 1.01 8.34
CA ALA A 145 -13.10 2.09 8.76
C ALA A 145 -12.59 2.78 10.03
N LYS A 146 -12.11 2.02 11.02
CA LYS A 146 -11.62 2.54 12.30
C LYS A 146 -10.43 3.49 12.14
N ILE A 147 -9.55 3.26 11.17
CA ILE A 147 -8.44 4.17 10.87
C ILE A 147 -8.85 5.38 10.02
N GLY A 148 -10.06 5.37 9.44
CA GLY A 148 -10.59 6.43 8.59
C GLY A 148 -10.25 6.30 7.10
N LEU A 149 -9.74 5.14 6.66
CA LEU A 149 -9.37 4.92 5.26
C LEU A 149 -10.57 4.48 4.40
N LEU A 150 -11.53 3.72 4.96
CA LEU A 150 -12.66 3.17 4.19
C LEU A 150 -13.46 4.27 3.46
N PRO A 151 -13.84 5.40 4.07
CA PRO A 151 -14.56 6.47 3.37
C PRO A 151 -13.77 7.13 2.24
N LEU A 152 -12.43 7.09 2.27
CA LEU A 152 -11.59 7.64 1.20
C LEU A 152 -11.53 6.72 -0.01
N LEU A 153 -11.60 5.41 0.20
CA LEU A 153 -11.64 4.41 -0.86
C LEU A 153 -13.01 4.32 -1.54
N ALA A 154 -14.08 4.69 -0.83
CA ALA A 154 -15.46 4.58 -1.32
C ALA A 154 -15.66 5.29 -2.67
N GLY A 155 -16.06 4.52 -3.69
CA GLY A 155 -16.26 5.03 -5.05
C GLY A 155 -14.97 5.33 -5.83
N GLY A 156 -13.80 5.06 -5.26
CA GLY A 156 -12.49 5.24 -5.86
C GLY A 156 -11.98 4.03 -6.65
N THR A 157 -10.76 4.11 -7.19
CA THR A 157 -10.17 3.03 -8.02
C THR A 157 -8.70 2.79 -7.67
N THR A 158 -8.07 1.79 -8.29
CA THR A 158 -6.63 1.54 -8.18
C THR A 158 -5.95 1.66 -9.54
N LYS A 159 -4.68 2.07 -9.53
CA LYS A 159 -3.76 1.92 -10.67
C LYS A 159 -2.50 1.20 -10.20
N SER A 160 -1.88 0.39 -11.05
CA SER A 160 -0.72 -0.45 -10.70
C SER A 160 0.46 -0.23 -11.63
N GLY A 161 1.69 -0.24 -11.11
CA GLY A 161 2.91 -0.06 -11.91
C GLY A 161 3.00 1.32 -12.55
N VAL A 162 2.70 2.35 -11.75
CA VAL A 162 2.60 3.74 -12.19
C VAL A 162 3.80 4.55 -11.70
N GLU A 163 4.14 5.58 -12.46
CA GLU A 163 5.10 6.60 -12.05
C GLU A 163 4.32 7.82 -11.54
N ILE A 164 4.60 8.28 -10.30
CA ILE A 164 3.90 9.42 -9.69
C ILE A 164 4.88 10.53 -9.28
N GLY A 165 4.47 11.78 -9.46
CA GLY A 165 5.28 12.95 -9.11
C GLY A 165 4.43 14.21 -8.97
N GLY A 166 4.40 14.79 -7.78
CA GLY A 166 3.49 15.86 -7.44
C GLY A 166 2.04 15.43 -7.69
N ASN A 167 1.28 16.28 -8.40
CA ASN A 167 -0.12 16.00 -8.73
C ASN A 167 -0.30 15.15 -10.00
N PHE A 168 0.79 14.58 -10.55
CA PHE A 168 0.76 13.90 -11.84
C PHE A 168 1.03 12.40 -11.72
N ILE A 169 0.35 11.63 -12.57
CA ILE A 169 0.59 10.21 -12.83
C ILE A 169 1.11 10.14 -14.26
N TYR A 170 2.36 9.73 -14.44
CA TYR A 170 3.10 9.83 -15.70
C TYR A 170 2.96 8.58 -16.58
N ARG A 171 2.64 7.43 -15.98
CA ARG A 171 2.48 6.15 -16.66
C ARG A 171 1.30 5.39 -16.04
N ASP A 172 0.39 4.89 -16.87
CA ASP A 172 -0.72 4.01 -16.49
C ASP A 172 -0.89 2.78 -17.39
#